data_AF-A0A7W5PD24-F1
#
_entry.id   AF-A0A7W5PD24-F1
#
_cell.length_a   1.000
_cell.length_b   1.000
_cell.length_c   1.000
_cell.angle_alpha   90.00
_cell.angle_beta   90.00
_cell.angle_gamma   90.00
#
_symmetry.space_group_name_H-M   'P 1'
#
loop_
_entity.id
_entity.type
_entity.pdbx_description
1 polymer ?
#
loop_
_entity_poly.entity_id
_entity_poly.type
_entity_poly.pdbx_seq_one_letter_code
_entity_poly.pdbx_strand_id
1 'polypeptide(L)'
;MSDSKSQRPQLGFTLIEALVALLVLAIGLLGVAAMQLKAVQSAHVSYQRSIAVVAAQDAEERLWVEMMVHSMVCPFKDSSELAHVQNWGAAWRPYFNELQVDSSLGLAEEGCAFRVLLGWSDERFIDEEVSTLVFLAKLPGK
;
A
#
# COMPACT_ATOMS: atom_id res chain seq x y z
N MET A 1 -5.96 -54.55 -54.49
CA MET A 1 -6.66 -53.40 -53.88
C MET A 1 -5.69 -52.24 -53.80
N SER A 2 -5.98 -51.12 -54.46
CA SER A 2 -5.21 -49.88 -54.31
C SER A 2 -6.19 -48.83 -53.78
N ASP A 3 -6.08 -48.50 -52.49
CA ASP A 3 -6.92 -47.50 -51.83
C ASP A 3 -6.58 -46.10 -52.35
N SER A 4 -7.51 -45.47 -53.06
CA SER A 4 -7.38 -44.07 -53.47
C SER A 4 -7.69 -43.16 -52.28
N LYS A 5 -6.67 -42.61 -51.63
CA LYS A 5 -6.84 -41.53 -50.64
C LYS A 5 -7.38 -40.28 -51.34
N SER A 6 -8.67 -40.01 -51.15
CA SER A 6 -9.28 -38.71 -51.46
C SER A 6 -8.59 -37.62 -50.64
N GLN A 7 -7.81 -36.77 -51.31
CA GLN A 7 -7.29 -35.56 -50.67
C GLN A 7 -8.40 -34.50 -50.65
N ARG A 8 -8.83 -34.14 -49.43
CA ARG A 8 -9.80 -33.06 -49.23
C ARG A 8 -9.15 -31.71 -49.60
N PRO A 9 -9.87 -30.81 -50.29
CA PRO A 9 -9.33 -29.49 -50.59
C PRO A 9 -9.09 -28.72 -49.29
N GLN A 10 -7.87 -28.22 -49.11
CA GLN A 10 -7.50 -27.31 -48.03
C GLN A 10 -8.11 -25.94 -48.36
N LEU A 11 -9.17 -25.57 -47.65
CA LEU A 11 -9.70 -24.21 -47.66
C LEU A 11 -8.68 -23.31 -46.95
N GLY A 12 -7.84 -22.61 -47.72
CA GLY A 12 -6.90 -21.63 -47.19
C GLY A 12 -7.63 -20.49 -46.50
N PHE A 13 -7.07 -20.02 -45.39
CA PHE A 13 -7.56 -18.87 -44.62
C PHE A 13 -7.81 -17.68 -45.55
N THR A 14 -8.97 -17.02 -45.41
CA THR A 14 -9.23 -15.78 -46.16
C THR A 14 -8.44 -14.63 -45.54
N LEU A 15 -7.99 -13.64 -46.32
CA LEU A 15 -7.29 -12.45 -45.81
C LEU A 15 -8.11 -11.73 -44.70
N ILE A 16 -9.42 -11.74 -44.84
CA ILE A 16 -10.38 -11.15 -43.90
C ILE A 16 -10.32 -11.88 -42.55
N GLU A 17 -10.18 -13.19 -42.56
CA GLU A 17 -10.13 -14.00 -41.34
C GLU A 17 -8.85 -13.72 -40.53
N ALA A 18 -7.71 -13.58 -41.21
CA ALA A 18 -6.46 -13.17 -40.58
C ALA A 18 -6.52 -11.74 -40.01
N LEU A 19 -7.18 -10.81 -40.71
CA LEU A 19 -7.38 -9.44 -40.24
C LEU A 19 -8.28 -9.38 -39.00
N VAL A 20 -9.35 -10.16 -38.98
CA VAL A 20 -10.24 -10.27 -37.80
C VAL A 20 -9.49 -10.90 -36.63
N ALA A 21 -8.68 -11.95 -36.85
CA ALA A 21 -7.87 -12.55 -35.80
C ALA A 21 -6.85 -11.55 -35.20
N LEU A 22 -6.18 -10.77 -36.05
CA LEU A 22 -5.26 -9.70 -35.60
C LEU A 22 -6.01 -8.60 -34.84
N LEU A 23 -7.20 -8.21 -35.27
CA LEU A 23 -8.03 -7.23 -34.58
C LEU A 23 -8.42 -7.70 -33.17
N VAL A 24 -8.92 -8.93 -33.06
CA VAL A 24 -9.29 -9.53 -31.76
C VAL A 24 -8.07 -9.64 -30.85
N LEU A 25 -6.92 -10.07 -31.38
CA LEU A 25 -5.66 -10.15 -30.64
C LEU A 25 -5.22 -8.76 -30.15
N ALA A 26 -5.28 -7.74 -31.00
CA ALA A 26 -4.92 -6.38 -30.63
C ALA A 26 -5.79 -5.85 -29.49
N ILE A 27 -7.10 -6.07 -29.55
CA ILE A 27 -8.03 -5.70 -28.46
C ILE A 27 -7.70 -6.47 -27.17
N GLY A 28 -7.39 -7.76 -27.28
CA GLY A 28 -6.97 -8.58 -26.14
C GLY A 28 -5.71 -8.05 -25.45
N LEU A 29 -4.68 -7.68 -26.23
CA LEU A 29 -3.44 -7.12 -25.69
C LEU A 29 -3.64 -5.76 -25.02
N LEU A 30 -4.51 -4.90 -25.58
CA LEU A 30 -4.88 -3.64 -24.94
C LEU A 30 -5.57 -3.87 -23.58
N GLY A 31 -6.41 -4.90 -23.49
CA GLY A 31 -7.02 -5.32 -22.22
C GLY A 31 -5.97 -5.73 -21.17
N VAL A 32 -4.98 -6.52 -21.56
CA VAL A 32 -3.87 -6.94 -20.68
C VAL A 32 -3.03 -5.74 -20.23
N ALA A 33 -2.70 -4.82 -21.13
CA ALA A 33 -1.95 -3.61 -20.80
C ALA A 33 -2.71 -2.74 -19.78
N ALA A 34 -4.02 -2.58 -19.94
CA ALA A 34 -4.85 -1.85 -18.98
C ALA A 34 -4.87 -2.53 -17.59
N MET A 35 -4.94 -3.86 -17.55
CA MET A 35 -4.83 -4.61 -16.28
C MET A 35 -3.46 -4.44 -15.63
N GLN A 36 -2.39 -4.44 -16.42
CA GLN A 36 -1.03 -4.24 -15.93
C GLN A 36 -0.84 -2.87 -15.29
N LEU A 37 -1.40 -1.81 -15.89
CA LEU A 37 -1.37 -0.46 -15.29
C LEU A 37 -2.05 -0.44 -13.92
N LYS A 38 -3.23 -1.07 -13.80
CA LYS A 38 -3.92 -1.19 -12.50
C LYS A 38 -3.12 -1.99 -11.48
N ALA A 39 -2.45 -3.06 -11.91
CA ALA A 39 -1.60 -3.85 -11.04
C ALA A 39 -0.39 -3.06 -10.51
N VAL A 40 0.22 -2.22 -11.35
CA VAL A 40 1.30 -1.31 -10.92
C VAL A 40 0.78 -0.27 -9.92
N GLN A 41 -0.39 0.29 -10.19
CA GLN A 41 -1.03 1.25 -9.28
C GLN A 41 -1.30 0.63 -7.90
N SER A 42 -1.86 -0.58 -7.84
CA SER A 42 -2.14 -1.25 -6.56
C SER A 42 -0.87 -1.67 -5.81
N ALA A 43 0.17 -2.10 -6.55
CA ALA A 43 1.47 -2.41 -5.97
C ALA A 43 2.10 -1.18 -5.32
N HIS A 44 1.93 0.00 -5.93
CA HIS A 44 2.45 1.25 -5.38
C HIS A 44 1.77 1.63 -4.06
N VAL A 45 0.44 1.56 -3.98
CA VAL A 45 -0.29 1.80 -2.71
C VAL A 45 0.15 0.83 -1.63
N SER A 46 0.27 -0.45 -1.98
CA SER A 46 0.72 -1.49 -1.05
C SER A 46 2.11 -1.22 -0.50
N TYR A 47 3.02 -0.72 -1.36
CA TYR A 47 4.36 -0.32 -0.96
C TYR A 47 4.34 0.88 0.01
N GLN A 48 3.60 1.94 -0.30
CA GLN A 48 3.46 3.11 0.57
C GLN A 48 2.91 2.71 1.95
N ARG A 49 1.86 1.90 1.96
CA ARG A 49 1.26 1.37 3.19
C ARG A 49 2.24 0.51 3.99
N SER A 50 3.07 -0.28 3.32
CA SER A 50 4.09 -1.10 3.99
C SER A 50 5.12 -0.23 4.71
N ILE A 51 5.60 0.84 4.07
CA ILE A 51 6.50 1.80 4.73
C ILE A 51 5.80 2.48 5.90
N ALA A 52 4.55 2.91 5.73
CA ALA A 52 3.78 3.54 6.81
C ALA A 52 3.60 2.61 8.02
N VAL A 53 3.39 1.30 7.80
CA VAL A 53 3.35 0.30 8.88
C VAL A 53 4.69 0.23 9.61
N VAL A 54 5.81 0.12 8.89
CA VAL A 54 7.14 0.05 9.54
C VAL A 54 7.42 1.34 10.33
N ALA A 55 7.06 2.50 9.79
CA ALA A 55 7.21 3.77 10.49
C ALA A 55 6.32 3.86 11.75
N ALA A 56 5.08 3.33 11.69
CA ALA A 56 4.22 3.23 12.86
C ALA A 56 4.79 2.28 13.93
N GLN A 57 5.43 1.18 13.52
CA GLN A 57 6.11 0.26 14.42
C GLN A 57 7.32 0.92 15.10
N ASP A 58 8.12 1.71 14.38
CA ASP A 58 9.21 2.50 15.00
C ASP A 58 8.67 3.52 16.03
N ALA A 59 7.52 4.15 15.75
CA ALA A 59 6.86 5.01 16.73
C ALA A 59 6.43 4.22 17.98
N GLU A 60 5.87 3.03 17.82
CA GLU A 60 5.53 2.13 18.93
C GLU A 60 6.77 1.71 19.74
N GLU A 61 7.85 1.33 19.07
CA GLU A 61 9.11 0.92 19.71
C GLU A 61 9.69 2.05 20.58
N ARG A 62 9.60 3.31 20.13
CA ARG A 62 10.00 4.47 20.93
C ARG A 62 9.15 4.60 22.19
N LEU A 63 7.85 4.36 22.11
CA LEU A 63 6.97 4.36 23.29
C LEU A 63 7.33 3.24 24.27
N TRP A 64 7.70 2.06 23.75
CA TRP A 64 8.22 0.96 24.57
C TRP A 64 9.52 1.33 25.28
N VAL A 65 10.46 1.99 24.60
CA VAL A 65 11.72 2.45 25.21
C VAL A 65 11.43 3.42 26.36
N GLU A 66 10.53 4.39 26.15
CA GLU A 66 10.15 5.35 27.20
C GLU A 66 9.51 4.66 28.41
N MET A 67 8.65 3.67 28.17
CA MET A 67 8.07 2.85 29.23
C MET A 67 9.14 2.05 30.00
N MET A 68 10.14 1.49 29.32
CA MET A 68 11.24 0.76 29.96
C MET A 68 12.07 1.67 30.87
N VAL A 69 12.37 2.89 30.42
CA VAL A 69 13.08 3.90 31.23
C VAL A 69 12.26 4.34 32.44
N HIS A 70 10.92 4.36 32.32
CA HIS A 70 9.99 4.70 33.39
C HIS A 70 9.49 3.50 34.21
N SER A 71 10.28 2.43 34.31
CA SER A 71 9.97 1.27 35.17
C SER A 71 8.61 0.61 34.85
N MET A 72 8.27 0.47 33.56
CA MET A 72 7.05 -0.16 33.06
C MET A 72 5.74 0.58 33.44
N VAL A 73 5.84 1.84 33.83
CA VAL A 73 4.68 2.74 34.02
C VAL A 73 4.34 3.41 32.70
N CYS A 74 3.07 3.75 32.50
CA CYS A 74 2.68 4.48 31.30
C CYS A 74 3.43 5.83 31.22
N PRO A 75 4.24 6.05 30.16
CA PRO A 75 5.20 7.17 30.15
C PRO A 75 4.55 8.53 29.90
N PHE A 76 3.36 8.57 29.29
CA PHE A 76 2.68 9.80 28.93
C PHE A 76 1.24 9.78 29.41
N LYS A 77 0.84 10.85 30.10
CA LYS A 77 -0.55 11.03 30.57
C LYS A 77 -1.24 12.19 29.88
N ASP A 78 -0.46 13.10 29.32
CA ASP A 78 -0.96 14.18 28.48
C ASP A 78 -0.33 14.11 27.08
N SER A 79 -1.13 14.45 26.08
CA SER A 79 -0.73 14.62 24.69
C SER A 79 0.42 15.61 24.50
N SER A 80 0.57 16.58 25.41
CA SER A 80 1.65 17.57 25.39
C SER A 80 3.04 16.97 25.66
N GLU A 81 3.11 15.89 26.41
CA GLU A 81 4.36 15.19 26.76
C GLU A 81 4.89 14.33 25.59
N LEU A 82 4.04 14.07 24.60
CA LEU A 82 4.37 13.29 23.40
C LEU A 82 5.35 14.02 22.46
N ALA A 83 5.62 15.32 22.68
CA ALA A 83 6.49 16.13 21.83
C ALA A 83 7.89 15.51 21.60
N HIS A 84 8.43 14.82 22.61
CA HIS A 84 9.73 14.14 22.52
C HIS A 84 9.71 12.94 21.57
N VAL A 85 8.57 12.25 21.48
CA VAL A 85 8.37 11.10 20.59
C VAL A 85 7.92 11.59 19.21
N GLN A 86 7.10 12.64 19.12
CA GLN A 86 6.48 13.19 17.89
C GLN A 86 7.47 13.48 16.75
N ASN A 87 8.75 13.74 17.04
CA ASN A 87 9.76 13.94 15.99
C ASN A 87 10.10 12.65 15.20
N TRP A 88 9.53 11.50 15.56
CA TRP A 88 9.67 10.24 14.82
C TRP A 88 9.32 10.41 13.33
N GLY A 89 8.26 11.16 13.01
CA GLY A 89 7.86 11.41 11.63
C GLY A 89 8.91 12.14 10.80
N ALA A 90 9.66 13.06 11.41
CA ALA A 90 10.75 13.77 10.73
C ALA A 90 11.93 12.83 10.40
N ALA A 91 12.19 11.84 11.25
CA ALA A 91 13.22 10.82 11.00
C ALA A 91 12.85 9.93 9.81
N TRP A 92 11.56 9.68 9.61
CA TRP A 92 11.06 8.86 8.50
C TRP A 92 10.83 9.63 7.20
N ARG A 93 10.81 10.97 7.26
CA ARG A 93 10.59 11.85 6.10
C ARG A 93 11.44 11.53 4.85
N PRO A 94 12.74 11.18 4.95
CA PRO A 94 13.54 10.80 3.77
C PRO A 94 13.09 9.50 3.09
N TYR A 95 12.44 8.59 3.84
CA TYR A 95 11.98 7.30 3.34
C TYR A 95 10.59 7.36 2.72
N PHE A 96 9.86 8.44 2.97
CA PHE A 96 8.53 8.66 2.43
C PHE A 96 8.52 9.21 0.99
N ASN A 97 9.67 9.37 0.34
CA ASN A 97 9.78 9.87 -1.05
C ASN A 97 8.93 11.14 -1.29
N GLU A 98 8.15 11.18 -2.38
CA GLU A 98 7.29 12.30 -2.81
C GLU A 98 6.03 12.47 -1.95
N LEU A 99 5.83 11.65 -0.92
CA LEU A 99 4.67 11.77 -0.06
C LEU A 99 4.83 12.93 0.91
N GLN A 100 3.87 13.86 0.89
CA GLN A 100 3.67 14.75 2.03
C GLN A 100 3.02 13.92 3.13
N VAL A 101 3.85 13.43 4.05
CA VAL A 101 3.37 12.65 5.18
C VAL A 101 3.04 13.58 6.34
N ASP A 102 1.78 13.55 6.73
CA ASP A 102 1.34 14.09 8.02
C ASP A 102 1.37 12.95 9.04
N SER A 103 2.16 13.14 10.09
CA SER A 103 2.32 12.16 11.14
C SER A 103 1.97 12.78 12.47
N SER A 104 1.03 12.19 13.19
CA SER A 104 0.71 12.64 14.55
C SER A 104 0.61 11.47 15.51
N LEU A 105 0.97 11.76 16.76
CA LEU A 105 0.84 10.84 17.88
C LEU A 105 -0.16 11.44 18.86
N GLY A 106 -1.17 10.67 19.24
CA GLY A 106 -2.18 11.07 20.22
C GLY A 106 -2.38 10.00 21.30
N LEU A 107 -2.99 10.41 22.41
CA LEU A 107 -3.48 9.48 23.43
C LEU A 107 -4.82 8.89 22.99
N ALA A 108 -5.05 7.61 23.26
CA ALA A 108 -6.37 7.01 23.12
C ALA A 108 -7.17 7.18 24.43
N GLU A 109 -8.50 7.21 24.34
CA GLU A 109 -9.39 7.67 25.42
C GLU A 109 -9.31 6.87 26.73
N GLU A 110 -8.71 5.67 26.75
CA GLU A 110 -8.53 4.88 27.98
C GLU A 110 -7.23 4.04 28.02
N GLY A 111 -6.56 4.09 29.17
CA GLY A 111 -5.38 3.28 29.48
C GLY A 111 -4.08 3.77 28.83
N CYS A 112 -3.06 2.93 28.81
CA CYS A 112 -1.77 3.24 28.18
C CYS A 112 -1.80 2.95 26.67
N ALA A 113 -2.70 3.63 25.96
CA ALA A 113 -2.92 3.43 24.53
C ALA A 113 -2.64 4.72 23.74
N PHE A 114 -2.02 4.54 22.58
CA PHE A 114 -1.53 5.59 21.71
C PHE A 114 -2.05 5.39 20.30
N ARG A 115 -2.40 6.48 19.65
CA ARG A 115 -2.80 6.51 18.25
C ARG A 115 -1.66 7.11 17.43
N VAL A 116 -1.13 6.31 16.52
CA VAL A 116 -0.19 6.76 15.49
C VAL A 116 -1.00 6.99 14.21
N LEU A 117 -1.03 8.22 13.75
CA LEU A 117 -1.68 8.61 12.50
C LEU A 117 -0.61 8.87 11.46
N LEU A 118 -0.72 8.21 10.31
CA LEU A 118 0.05 8.50 9.11
C LEU A 118 -0.92 8.79 7.98
N GLY A 119 -0.93 10.03 7.51
CA GLY A 119 -1.61 10.43 6.29
C GLY A 119 -0.59 10.77 5.22
N TRP A 120 -0.87 10.42 3.98
CA TRP A 120 -0.13 10.93 2.83
C TRP A 120 -1.08 11.43 1.75
N SER A 121 -0.62 12.38 0.93
CA SER A 121 -1.37 12.85 -0.23
C SER A 121 -0.85 12.21 -1.51
N ASP A 122 -1.73 11.57 -2.28
CA ASP A 122 -1.42 11.05 -3.61
C ASP A 122 -2.56 11.39 -4.57
N GLU A 123 -2.27 12.26 -5.55
CA GLU A 123 -3.28 12.76 -6.51
C GLU A 123 -3.89 11.66 -7.39
N ARG A 124 -3.29 10.46 -7.42
CA ARG A 124 -3.87 9.31 -8.14
C ARG A 124 -5.05 8.67 -7.40
N PHE A 125 -5.28 9.03 -6.14
CA PHE A 125 -6.25 8.38 -5.24
C PHE A 125 -7.13 9.38 -4.48
N ILE A 126 -7.44 10.55 -5.07
CA ILE A 126 -8.14 11.67 -4.41
C ILE A 126 -9.50 11.26 -3.80
N ASP A 127 -10.17 10.25 -4.37
CA ASP A 127 -11.49 9.77 -3.93
C ASP A 127 -11.45 8.44 -3.14
N GLU A 128 -10.27 7.90 -2.83
CA GLU A 128 -10.11 6.63 -2.11
C GLU A 128 -9.45 6.83 -0.74
N GLU A 129 -9.99 6.19 0.30
CA GLU A 129 -9.46 6.20 1.67
C GLU A 129 -8.24 5.25 1.83
N VAL A 130 -7.33 5.26 0.85
CA VAL A 130 -6.10 4.45 0.83
C VAL A 130 -4.88 5.19 1.34
N SER A 131 -4.99 6.50 1.53
CA SER A 131 -3.87 7.37 1.86
C SER A 131 -3.75 7.72 3.35
N THR A 132 -4.56 7.07 4.19
CA THR A 132 -4.51 7.23 5.65
C THR A 132 -4.36 5.88 6.33
N LEU A 133 -3.47 5.83 7.32
CA LEU A 133 -3.25 4.68 8.19
C LEU A 133 -3.36 5.12 9.65
N VAL A 134 -4.31 4.51 10.35
CA VAL A 134 -4.48 4.67 11.80
C VAL A 134 -3.97 3.41 12.48
N PHE A 135 -2.94 3.55 13.30
CA PHE A 135 -2.36 2.47 14.06
C PHE A 135 -2.57 2.71 15.55
N LEU A 136 -3.08 1.70 16.25
CA LEU A 136 -3.35 1.76 17.68
C LEU A 136 -2.34 0.89 18.42
N ALA A 137 -1.45 1.53 19.17
CA ALA A 137 -0.49 0.87 20.03
C ALA A 137 -1.03 0.86 21.47
N LYS A 138 -1.14 -0.31 22.10
CA LYS A 138 -1.54 -0.42 23.50
C LYS A 138 -0.43 -1.06 24.30
N LEU A 139 0.13 -0.32 25.23
CA LEU A 139 1.17 -0.79 26.12
C LEU A 139 0.58 -1.39 27.40
N PRO A 140 1.23 -2.38 28.02
CA PRO A 140 0.75 -3.05 29.23
C PRO A 140 0.95 -2.25 30.52
N GLY A 141 1.23 -0.94 30.42
CA GLY A 141 1.47 -0.07 31.58
C GLY A 141 0.28 0.00 32.53
N LYS A 142 0.57 0.04 33.84
CA LYS A 142 -0.41 0.32 34.89
C LYS A 142 -0.67 1.82 35.05
#